data_AF-A0AAN5RF42-F1
#
_entry.id   AF-A0AAN5RF42-F1
#
_cell.length_a   1.000
_cell.length_b   1.000
_cell.length_c   1.000
_cell.angle_alpha   90.00
_cell.angle_beta   90.00
_cell.angle_gamma   90.00
#
_symmetry.space_group_name_H-M   'P 1'
#
loop_
_entity.id
_entity.type
_entity.pdbx_description
1 polymer ?
#
loop_
_entity_poly.entity_id
_entity_poly.type
_entity_poly.pdbx_seq_one_letter_code
_entity_poly.pdbx_strand_id
1 'polypeptide(L)'
;MHADDTPVNVLEPGQSKTRTGRLWVYVRDDRNAGSTMPAAVWFSYSPDRKGIHPQRHLADYSGILQADAYAGYNALYESGRVTEAACMAHARRRIHNVHVRHPTTVTTEALSRIGALYAIESEIRGSPAEEVSVTPETSGRKAHVG
;
A
#
# COMPACT_ATOMS: atom_id res chain seq x y z
N MET A 1 -7.64 -4.66 2.41
CA MET A 1 -8.07 -3.24 2.53
C MET A 1 -6.86 -2.35 2.37
N HIS A 2 -6.96 -1.26 1.62
CA HIS A 2 -5.92 -0.25 1.49
C HIS A 2 -6.12 0.85 2.52
N ALA A 3 -5.06 1.34 3.13
CA ALA A 3 -5.08 2.50 4.01
C ALA A 3 -4.05 3.56 3.59
N ASP A 4 -4.47 4.82 3.63
CA ASP A 4 -3.61 5.98 3.40
C ASP A 4 -4.07 7.16 4.27
N ASP A 5 -3.21 8.17 4.42
CA ASP A 5 -3.56 9.44 5.06
C ASP A 5 -3.08 10.63 4.23
N THR A 6 -3.95 11.61 4.05
CA THR A 6 -3.61 12.86 3.36
C THR A 6 -3.60 14.02 4.37
N PRO A 7 -2.54 14.84 4.42
CA PRO A 7 -2.53 16.05 5.21
C PRO A 7 -3.56 17.05 4.66
N VAL A 8 -4.35 17.64 5.54
CA VAL A 8 -5.35 18.67 5.20
C VAL A 8 -5.13 19.93 6.01
N ASN A 9 -5.30 21.10 5.40
CA ASN A 9 -5.25 22.38 6.12
C ASN A 9 -6.61 22.63 6.78
N VAL A 10 -6.60 22.77 8.10
CA VAL A 10 -7.79 22.99 8.91
C VAL A 10 -7.70 24.36 9.56
N LEU A 11 -8.76 25.15 9.47
CA LEU A 11 -8.83 26.45 10.15
C LEU A 11 -8.66 26.27 11.66
N GLU A 12 -7.91 27.19 12.27
CA GLU A 12 -7.80 27.32 13.73
C GLU A 12 -8.57 28.58 14.16
N PRO A 13 -9.82 28.44 14.62
CA PRO A 13 -10.68 29.57 14.94
C PRO A 13 -10.02 30.51 15.94
N GLY A 14 -10.04 31.81 15.64
CA GLY A 14 -9.45 32.85 16.50
C GLY A 14 -7.95 33.10 16.32
N GLN A 15 -7.25 32.33 15.47
CA GLN A 15 -5.80 32.48 15.29
C GLN A 15 -5.35 32.94 13.90
N SER A 16 -6.28 33.20 12.96
CA SER A 16 -5.99 33.58 11.57
C SER A 16 -4.94 32.67 10.89
N LYS A 17 -4.89 31.40 11.30
CA LYS A 17 -3.92 30.40 10.88
C LYS A 17 -4.63 29.09 10.55
N THR A 18 -3.88 28.20 9.90
CA THR A 18 -4.29 26.81 9.69
C THR A 18 -3.36 25.87 10.43
N ARG A 19 -3.92 24.76 10.89
CA ARG A 19 -3.18 23.60 11.40
C ARG A 19 -3.29 22.44 10.42
N THR A 20 -2.30 21.57 10.41
CA THR A 20 -2.34 20.34 9.60
C THR A 20 -3.11 19.25 10.33
N GLY A 21 -4.30 18.90 9.82
CA GLY A 21 -5.02 17.69 10.19
C GLY A 21 -4.72 16.53 9.22
N ARG A 22 -5.39 15.41 9.41
CA ARG A 22 -5.29 14.21 8.56
C ARG A 22 -6.67 13.74 8.13
N LEU A 23 -6.77 13.41 6.85
CA LEU A 23 -7.89 12.66 6.30
C LEU A 23 -7.39 11.24 6.00
N TRP A 24 -7.83 10.29 6.81
CA TRP A 24 -7.57 8.87 6.62
C TRP A 24 -8.54 8.32 5.56
N VAL A 25 -8.03 7.47 4.69
CA VAL A 25 -8.79 6.83 3.62
C VAL A 25 -8.61 5.32 3.73
N TYR A 26 -9.73 4.61 3.84
CA TYR A 26 -9.76 3.15 3.85
C TYR A 26 -10.55 2.68 2.63
N VAL A 27 -9.89 1.96 1.73
CA VAL A 27 -10.49 1.49 0.46
C VAL A 27 -10.55 -0.03 0.46
N ARG A 28 -11.72 -0.57 0.13
CA ARG A 28 -11.88 -1.96 -0.29
C ARG A 28 -12.41 -1.97 -1.71
N ASP A 29 -11.50 -2.22 -2.65
CA ASP A 29 -11.79 -2.33 -4.08
C ASP A 29 -10.90 -3.40 -4.70
N ASP A 30 -11.35 -4.64 -4.63
CA ASP A 30 -10.60 -5.80 -5.13
C ASP A 30 -11.04 -6.21 -6.54
N ARG A 31 -11.71 -5.31 -7.29
CA ARG A 31 -12.20 -5.59 -8.65
C ARG A 31 -11.07 -5.95 -9.62
N ASN A 32 -9.88 -5.38 -9.41
CA ASN A 32 -8.69 -5.73 -10.19
C ASN A 32 -8.24 -7.18 -9.99
N ALA A 33 -8.66 -7.83 -8.91
CA ALA A 33 -8.43 -9.25 -8.60
C ALA A 33 -9.69 -10.11 -8.83
N GLY A 34 -10.62 -9.64 -9.67
CA GLY A 34 -11.82 -10.39 -10.04
C GLY A 34 -12.95 -10.37 -9.00
N SER A 35 -12.84 -9.56 -7.93
CA SER A 35 -13.90 -9.48 -6.92
C SER A 35 -15.17 -8.85 -7.48
N THR A 36 -16.32 -9.50 -7.23
CA THR A 36 -17.66 -8.98 -7.53
C THR A 36 -18.28 -8.18 -6.39
N MET A 37 -17.59 -8.11 -5.24
CA MET A 37 -18.05 -7.28 -4.13
C MET A 37 -18.07 -5.80 -4.58
N PRO A 38 -19.12 -5.03 -4.25
CA PRO A 38 -19.15 -3.60 -4.53
C PRO A 38 -17.89 -2.92 -3.99
N ALA A 39 -17.34 -1.91 -4.65
CA ALA A 39 -16.25 -1.14 -4.04
C ALA A 39 -16.79 -0.30 -2.85
N ALA A 40 -15.96 -0.07 -1.83
CA ALA A 40 -16.28 0.87 -0.76
C ALA A 40 -15.06 1.71 -0.37
N VAL A 41 -15.33 2.95 0.04
CA VAL A 41 -14.35 3.85 0.63
C VAL A 41 -14.92 4.44 1.91
N TRP A 42 -14.11 4.51 2.95
CA TRP A 42 -14.43 5.18 4.20
C TRP A 42 -13.37 6.23 4.52
N PHE A 43 -13.85 7.40 4.95
CA PHE A 43 -13.02 8.54 5.31
C PHE A 43 -13.18 8.83 6.80
N SER A 44 -12.06 9.15 7.46
CA SER A 44 -12.07 9.62 8.85
C SER A 44 -11.12 10.79 9.01
N TYR A 45 -11.53 11.81 9.76
CA TYR A 45 -10.68 12.95 10.08
C TYR A 45 -10.02 12.80 11.45
N SER A 46 -8.76 13.22 11.57
CA SER A 46 -8.11 13.45 12.85
C SER A 46 -7.30 14.76 12.88
N PRO A 47 -7.15 15.40 14.05
CA PRO A 47 -6.39 16.65 14.18
C PRO A 47 -4.87 16.46 14.13
N ASP A 48 -4.38 15.23 14.24
CA ASP A 48 -2.96 14.88 14.17
C ASP A 48 -2.77 13.51 13.48
N ARG A 49 -1.51 13.13 13.22
CA ARG A 49 -1.13 11.85 12.60
C ARG A 49 -0.61 10.86 13.64
N LYS A 50 -1.34 10.63 14.74
CA LYS A 50 -0.95 9.61 15.73
C LYS A 50 -1.52 8.24 15.36
N GLY A 51 -0.78 7.17 15.69
CA GLY A 51 -1.21 5.78 15.46
C GLY A 51 -2.50 5.38 16.20
N ILE A 52 -2.88 6.10 17.26
CA ILE A 52 -4.15 5.86 17.97
C ILE A 52 -5.38 6.00 17.05
N HIS A 53 -5.30 6.80 15.99
CA HIS A 53 -6.41 6.98 15.05
C HIS A 53 -6.67 5.71 14.24
N PRO A 54 -5.71 5.18 13.45
CA PRO A 54 -5.93 3.92 12.74
C PRO A 54 -6.20 2.74 13.69
N GLN A 55 -5.64 2.73 14.91
CA GLN A 55 -5.96 1.73 15.93
C GLN A 55 -7.45 1.73 16.32
N ARG A 56 -8.05 2.91 16.51
CA ARG A 56 -9.48 3.04 16.81
C ARG A 56 -10.35 2.77 15.60
N HIS A 57 -9.96 3.29 14.43
CA HIS A 57 -10.69 3.10 13.18
C HIS A 57 -10.80 1.61 12.79
N LEU A 58 -9.76 0.83 13.09
CA LEU A 58 -9.62 -0.57 12.72
C LEU A 58 -9.73 -1.52 13.92
N ALA A 59 -10.36 -1.07 15.02
CA ALA A 59 -10.49 -1.83 16.25
C ALA A 59 -11.09 -3.23 16.02
N ASP A 60 -12.07 -3.34 15.13
CA ASP A 60 -12.79 -4.58 14.82
C ASP A 60 -12.39 -5.21 13.47
N TYR A 61 -11.43 -4.62 12.75
CA TYR A 61 -11.02 -5.08 11.42
C TYR A 61 -10.09 -6.31 11.49
N SER A 62 -10.36 -7.38 10.75
CA SER A 62 -9.42 -8.51 10.60
C SER A 62 -9.08 -8.72 9.13
N GLY A 63 -7.83 -9.09 8.84
CA GLY A 63 -7.36 -9.40 7.48
C GLY A 63 -6.16 -8.56 7.03
N ILE A 64 -5.97 -8.46 5.72
CA ILE A 64 -4.80 -7.82 5.10
C ILE A 64 -4.98 -6.30 5.01
N LEU A 65 -4.07 -5.56 5.63
CA LEU A 65 -3.98 -4.10 5.52
C LEU A 65 -2.81 -3.72 4.61
N GLN A 66 -3.13 -3.25 3.40
CA GLN A 66 -2.15 -2.70 2.47
C GLN A 66 -1.93 -1.19 2.74
N ALA A 67 -0.78 -0.81 3.28
CA ALA A 67 -0.48 0.56 3.66
C ALA A 67 0.95 0.97 3.28
N ASP A 68 1.29 2.26 3.43
CA ASP A 68 2.70 2.65 3.47
C ASP A 68 3.37 2.16 4.77
N ALA A 69 4.70 2.24 4.83
CA ALA A 69 5.47 1.85 6.02
C ALA A 69 5.41 2.90 7.14
N TYR A 70 4.25 3.52 7.36
CA TYR A 70 4.05 4.46 8.45
C TYR A 70 3.96 3.72 9.78
N ALA A 71 4.89 4.01 10.69
CA ALA A 71 5.02 3.33 11.98
C ALA A 71 3.78 3.41 12.89
N GLY A 72 2.85 4.33 12.64
CA GLY A 72 1.60 4.40 13.40
C GLY A 72 0.65 3.21 13.15
N TYR A 73 0.90 2.39 12.12
CA TYR A 73 0.18 1.14 11.90
C TYR A 73 0.74 -0.04 12.70
N ASN A 74 1.98 0.02 13.20
CA ASN A 74 2.68 -1.14 13.78
C ASN A 74 1.87 -1.89 14.85
N ALA A 75 1.21 -1.16 15.75
CA ALA A 75 0.40 -1.75 16.82
C ALA A 75 -0.79 -2.59 16.33
N LEU A 76 -1.28 -2.35 15.11
CA LEU A 76 -2.34 -3.18 14.50
C LEU A 76 -1.86 -4.60 14.22
N TYR A 77 -0.57 -4.75 13.91
CA TYR A 77 0.02 -6.01 13.47
C TYR A 77 0.42 -6.92 14.63
N GLU A 78 0.62 -6.38 15.83
CA GLU A 78 1.14 -7.10 17.01
C GLU A 78 0.30 -8.33 17.40
N SER A 79 -1.02 -8.24 17.26
CA SER A 79 -1.93 -9.33 17.60
C SER A 79 -2.05 -10.42 16.53
N GLY A 80 -1.51 -10.20 15.33
CA GLY A 80 -1.70 -11.07 14.16
C GLY A 80 -3.09 -10.99 13.51
N ARG A 81 -4.07 -10.31 14.13
CA ARG A 81 -5.40 -10.08 13.54
C ARG A 81 -5.34 -9.30 12.23
N VAL A 82 -4.39 -8.37 12.13
CA VAL A 82 -4.12 -7.62 10.91
C VAL A 82 -2.80 -8.09 10.33
N THR A 83 -2.82 -8.57 9.09
CA THR A 83 -1.62 -8.94 8.33
C THR A 83 -1.16 -7.73 7.53
N GLU A 84 0.11 -7.36 7.66
CA GLU A 84 0.71 -6.25 6.91
C GLU A 84 0.93 -6.64 5.43
N ALA A 85 0.58 -5.73 4.52
CA ALA A 85 1.03 -5.76 3.13
C ALA A 85 1.62 -4.39 2.75
N ALA A 86 2.87 -4.38 2.29
CA ALA A 86 3.52 -3.13 1.90
C ALA A 86 2.95 -2.59 0.58
N CYS A 87 2.57 -1.31 0.54
CA CYS A 87 2.01 -0.69 -0.65
C CYS A 87 3.09 -0.37 -1.71
N MET A 88 3.06 -1.10 -2.84
CA MET A 88 4.01 -0.92 -3.95
C MET A 88 3.94 0.47 -4.61
N ALA A 89 2.77 1.10 -4.64
CA ALA A 89 2.65 2.46 -5.17
C ALA A 89 3.45 3.47 -4.33
N HIS A 90 3.45 3.32 -3.00
CA HIS A 90 4.21 4.16 -2.09
C HIS A 90 5.72 3.89 -2.19
N ALA A 91 6.12 2.62 -2.26
CA ALA A 91 7.52 2.24 -2.46
C ALA A 91 8.07 2.84 -3.78
N ARG A 92 7.35 2.64 -4.89
CA ARG A 92 7.72 3.18 -6.21
C ARG A 92 7.85 4.70 -6.18
N ARG A 93 6.89 5.41 -5.56
CA ARG A 93 6.91 6.89 -5.47
C ARG A 93 8.17 7.39 -4.77
N ARG A 94 8.62 6.73 -3.70
CA ARG A 94 9.88 7.10 -3.02
C ARG A 94 11.10 6.94 -3.93
N ILE A 95 11.19 5.83 -4.65
CA ILE A 95 12.27 5.58 -5.63
C ILE A 95 12.24 6.63 -6.74
N HIS A 96 11.06 6.89 -7.31
CA HIS A 96 10.87 7.91 -8.34
C HIS A 96 11.27 9.31 -7.87
N ASN A 97 10.92 9.69 -6.64
CA ASN A 97 11.30 10.99 -6.09
C ASN A 97 12.82 11.16 -5.98
N VAL A 98 13.55 10.09 -5.66
CA VAL A 98 15.01 10.09 -5.70
C VAL A 98 15.50 10.18 -7.14
N HIS A 99 14.95 9.36 -8.04
CA HIS A 99 15.33 9.32 -9.46
C HIS A 99 15.21 10.68 -10.15
N VAL A 100 14.09 11.40 -9.97
CA VAL A 100 13.88 12.73 -10.57
C VAL A 100 14.89 13.77 -10.09
N ARG A 101 15.39 13.64 -8.85
CA ARG A 101 16.37 14.57 -8.28
C ARG A 101 17.81 14.18 -8.63
N HIS A 102 18.09 12.88 -8.59
CA HIS A 102 19.41 12.31 -8.80
C HIS A 102 19.28 10.89 -9.38
N PRO A 103 19.23 10.76 -10.71
CA PRO A 103 19.11 9.46 -11.35
C PRO A 103 20.40 8.67 -11.16
N THR A 104 20.24 7.39 -10.83
CA THR A 104 21.35 6.43 -10.68
C THR A 104 20.99 5.16 -11.42
N THR A 105 21.99 4.31 -11.72
CA THR A 105 21.74 2.99 -12.30
C THR A 105 20.76 2.18 -11.44
N VAL A 106 20.87 2.28 -10.11
CA VAL A 106 19.98 1.60 -9.15
C VAL A 106 18.54 2.11 -9.25
N THR A 107 18.31 3.42 -9.30
CA THR A 107 16.93 3.95 -9.38
C THR A 107 16.29 3.67 -10.73
N THR A 108 17.06 3.73 -11.81
CA THR A 108 16.60 3.34 -13.16
C THR A 108 16.20 1.88 -13.21
N GLU A 109 17.06 0.99 -12.74
CA GLU A 109 16.81 -0.47 -12.73
C GLU A 109 15.59 -0.80 -11.85
N ALA A 110 15.50 -0.20 -10.66
CA ALA A 110 14.37 -0.42 -9.77
C ALA A 110 13.04 0.00 -10.40
N LEU A 111 12.98 1.16 -11.06
CA LEU A 111 11.78 1.62 -11.75
C LEU A 111 11.44 0.73 -12.96
N SER A 112 12.45 0.25 -13.70
CA SER A 112 12.26 -0.69 -14.81
C SER A 112 11.63 -2.00 -14.34
N ARG A 113 12.18 -2.61 -13.27
CA ARG A 113 11.64 -3.85 -12.68
C ARG A 113 10.23 -3.68 -12.15
N ILE A 114 9.94 -2.57 -11.45
CA ILE A 114 8.58 -2.27 -11.00
C ILE A 114 7.63 -2.13 -12.20
N GLY A 115 8.10 -1.51 -13.28
CA GLY A 115 7.33 -1.42 -14.54
C GLY A 115 7.00 -2.80 -15.13
N ALA A 116 7.96 -3.73 -15.13
CA ALA A 116 7.72 -5.10 -15.57
C ALA A 116 6.68 -5.84 -14.71
N LEU A 117 6.70 -5.63 -13.39
CA LEU A 117 5.67 -6.18 -12.50
C LEU A 117 4.28 -5.60 -12.81
N TYR A 118 4.17 -4.30 -13.05
CA TYR A 118 2.91 -3.67 -13.42
C TYR A 118 2.39 -4.13 -14.79
N ALA A 119 3.27 -4.49 -15.72
CA ALA A 119 2.88 -5.09 -16.99
C ALA A 119 2.20 -6.46 -16.75
N ILE A 120 2.83 -7.32 -15.94
CA ILE A 120 2.26 -8.61 -15.53
C ILE A 120 0.92 -8.40 -14.81
N GLU A 121 0.85 -7.51 -13.82
CA GLU A 121 -0.40 -7.18 -13.09
C GLU A 121 -1.51 -6.69 -14.04
N SER A 122 -1.16 -6.03 -15.14
CA SER A 122 -2.12 -5.60 -16.16
C SER A 122 -2.62 -6.75 -17.02
N GLU A 123 -1.77 -7.72 -17.34
CA GLU A 123 -2.13 -8.91 -18.13
C GLU A 123 -3.10 -9.82 -17.37
N ILE A 124 -2.92 -9.95 -16.06
CA ILE A 124 -3.74 -10.83 -15.20
C ILE A 124 -4.94 -10.12 -14.56
N ARG A 125 -5.21 -8.85 -14.93
CA ARG A 125 -6.25 -8.05 -14.27
C ARG A 125 -7.62 -8.67 -14.46
N GLY A 126 -8.35 -8.86 -13.36
CA GLY A 126 -9.70 -9.42 -13.35
C GLY A 126 -9.72 -10.96 -13.33
N SER A 127 -8.57 -11.63 -13.44
CA SER A 127 -8.49 -13.07 -13.21
C SER A 127 -8.78 -13.40 -11.74
N PRO A 128 -9.55 -14.47 -11.46
CA PRO A 128 -9.78 -14.92 -10.09
C PRO A 128 -8.47 -15.39 -9.44
N ALA A 129 -8.36 -15.19 -8.12
CA ALA A 129 -7.12 -15.45 -7.38
C ALA A 129 -6.58 -16.89 -7.49
N GLU A 130 -7.44 -17.88 -7.75
CA GLU A 130 -7.05 -19.28 -7.97
C GLU A 130 -6.29 -19.52 -9.28
N GLU A 131 -6.44 -18.65 -10.29
CA GLU A 131 -5.70 -18.71 -11.55
C GLU A 131 -4.30 -18.08 -11.45
N VAL A 132 -4.08 -17.23 -10.43
CA VAL A 132 -2.84 -16.48 -10.21
C VAL A 132 -1.99 -17.17 -9.14
N SER A 133 -1.78 -18.47 -9.23
CA SER A 133 -0.75 -19.13 -8.44
C SER A 133 0.61 -18.82 -9.08
N VAL A 134 1.47 -18.08 -8.37
CA VAL A 134 2.88 -17.96 -8.75
C VAL A 134 3.49 -19.36 -8.64
N THR A 135 3.68 -20.03 -9.78
CA THR A 135 4.58 -21.18 -9.83
C THR A 135 5.98 -20.66 -9.48
N PRO A 136 6.64 -21.18 -8.43
CA PRO A 136 8.05 -20.91 -8.27
C PRO A 136 8.71 -21.50 -9.51
N GLU A 137 9.37 -20.67 -10.33
CA GLU A 137 10.32 -21.17 -11.32
C GLU A 137 11.39 -21.96 -10.55
N THR A 138 11.20 -23.26 -10.44
CA THR A 138 12.25 -24.19 -10.09
C THR A 138 13.16 -24.23 -11.30
N SER A 139 14.12 -23.31 -11.35
CA SER A 139 15.25 -23.37 -12.25
C SER A 139 16.06 -24.62 -11.89
N GLY A 140 15.68 -25.75 -12.50
CA GLY A 140 16.43 -26.98 -12.47
C GLY A 140 17.72 -26.81 -13.26
N ARG A 141 18.78 -26.31 -12.59
CA ARG A 141 20.14 -26.59 -13.03
C ARG A 141 20.39 -28.08 -12.86
N LYS A 142 20.22 -28.84 -13.94
CA LYS A 142 20.87 -30.15 -14.09
C LYS A 142 22.38 -29.92 -14.02
N ALA A 143 22.97 -30.21 -12.87
CA ALA A 143 24.40 -30.50 -12.80
C ALA A 143 24.61 -31.85 -13.50
N HIS A 144 25.07 -31.81 -14.74
CA HIS A 144 25.67 -32.99 -15.36
C HIS A 144 27.06 -33.16 -14.76
N VAL A 145 27.21 -34.21 -13.96
CA VAL A 145 28.52 -34.81 -13.67
C VAL A 145 28.85 -35.69 -14.88
N GLY A 146 30.01 -35.43 -15.47
CA GLY A 146 30.65 -36.18 -16.54
C GLY A 146 32.06 -35.68 -16.72
#